data_AF-A0A3B9SMZ9-F1
#
_entry.id   AF-A0A3B9SMZ9-F1
#
_cell.length_a   1.000
_cell.length_b   1.000
_cell.length_c   1.000
_cell.angle_alpha   90.00
_cell.angle_beta   90.00
_cell.angle_gamma   90.00
#
_symmetry.space_group_name_H-M   'P 1'
#
loop_
_entity.id
_entity.type
_entity.pdbx_description
1 polymer ?
#
loop_
_entity_poly.entity_id
_entity_poly.type
_entity_poly.pdbx_seq_one_letter_code
_entity_poly.pdbx_strand_id
1 'polypeptide(L)'
;IPGTDPSAYPSVETAPAFNLLHGQIRKAWAGGDVYLGIENGLNVMQANPIDGAVNSQTGEALLPSSAHFQTYFDATRIWGPIFGRMVYLGTNIVL
;
A
#
# COMPACT_ATOMS: atom_id res chain seq x y z
N ILE A 1 -29.46 -8.58 -4.62
CA ILE A 1 -28.02 -8.59 -4.98
C ILE A 1 -27.27 -8.33 -3.68
N PRO A 2 -26.34 -9.19 -3.23
CA PRO A 2 -25.50 -8.89 -2.08
C PRO A 2 -24.75 -7.56 -2.34
N GLY A 3 -24.76 -6.63 -1.39
CA GLY A 3 -24.08 -5.33 -1.50
C GLY A 3 -24.97 -4.07 -1.65
N THR A 4 -26.28 -4.14 -1.37
CA THR A 4 -27.19 -2.98 -1.52
C THR A 4 -27.29 -2.07 -0.29
N ASP A 5 -26.44 -2.24 0.73
CA ASP A 5 -26.39 -1.33 1.87
C ASP A 5 -25.13 -0.46 1.83
N PRO A 6 -25.20 0.75 1.25
CA PRO A 6 -24.07 1.70 1.22
C PRO A 6 -23.72 2.26 2.61
N SER A 7 -24.52 1.99 3.65
CA SER A 7 -24.32 2.53 5.01
C SER A 7 -23.46 1.65 5.92
N ALA A 8 -23.29 0.37 5.59
CA ALA A 8 -22.58 -0.57 6.47
C ALA A 8 -21.05 -0.37 6.44
N TYR A 9 -20.48 0.00 5.30
CA TYR A 9 -19.06 0.29 5.13
C TYR A 9 -18.91 1.38 4.06
N PRO A 10 -18.41 2.58 4.38
CA PRO A 10 -18.08 3.56 3.36
C PRO A 10 -16.87 3.04 2.58
N SER A 11 -17.11 2.17 1.60
CA SER A 11 -16.12 1.89 0.58
C SER A 11 -15.91 3.18 -0.20
N VAL A 12 -14.66 3.62 -0.27
CA VAL A 12 -14.28 4.81 -1.02
C VAL A 12 -14.60 4.55 -2.49
N GLU A 13 -15.75 5.05 -2.98
CA GLU A 13 -16.14 4.92 -4.39
C GLU A 13 -15.13 5.62 -5.32
N THR A 14 -14.35 6.57 -4.79
CA THR A 14 -13.39 7.34 -5.57
C THR A 14 -12.08 7.50 -4.83
N ALA A 15 -11.00 7.00 -5.42
CA ALA A 15 -9.66 7.11 -4.84
C ALA A 15 -9.28 8.58 -4.57
N PRO A 16 -8.75 8.90 -3.37
CA PRO A 16 -8.24 10.23 -3.11
C PRO A 16 -7.02 10.52 -3.99
N ALA A 17 -6.88 11.76 -4.45
CA ALA A 17 -5.66 12.19 -5.10
C ALA A 17 -4.51 12.25 -4.07
N PHE A 18 -3.35 11.70 -4.44
CA PHE A 18 -2.14 11.76 -3.63
C PHE A 18 -0.92 12.04 -4.51
N ASN A 19 0.14 12.54 -3.89
CA ASN A 19 1.43 12.71 -4.54
C ASN A 19 2.39 11.66 -4.01
N LEU A 20 3.25 11.14 -4.88
CA LEU A 20 4.35 10.29 -4.47
C LEU A 20 5.67 11.02 -4.73
N LEU A 21 6.57 10.95 -3.76
CA LEU A 21 7.93 11.47 -3.87
C LEU A 21 8.92 10.32 -3.88
N HIS A 22 9.72 10.24 -4.92
CA HIS A 22 10.79 9.25 -5.06
C HIS A 22 12.08 9.99 -5.39
N GLY A 23 13.22 9.46 -4.94
CA GLY A 23 14.50 10.12 -5.17
C GLY A 23 15.67 9.18 -4.98
N GLN A 24 16.75 9.44 -5.71
CA GLN A 24 18.00 8.70 -5.60
C GLN A 24 19.18 9.64 -5.72
N ILE A 25 20.20 9.41 -4.89
CA ILE A 25 21.50 10.05 -4.97
C ILE A 25 22.54 8.97 -5.28
N ARG A 26 23.34 9.19 -6.33
CA ARG A 26 24.39 8.27 -6.78
C ARG A 26 25.76 8.97 -6.75
N LYS A 27 26.77 8.25 -6.27
CA LYS A 27 28.19 8.63 -6.36
C LYS A 27 28.94 7.58 -7.16
N ALA A 28 29.54 8.01 -8.28
CA ALA A 28 30.36 7.16 -9.14
C ALA A 28 31.87 7.48 -9.00
N TRP A 29 32.69 6.46 -9.24
CA TRP A 29 34.16 6.50 -9.34
C TRP A 29 34.64 5.50 -10.39
N ALA A 30 35.94 5.49 -10.71
CA ALA A 30 36.49 4.67 -11.78
C ALA A 30 36.29 3.15 -11.61
N GLY A 31 36.11 2.68 -10.37
CA GLY A 31 35.92 1.26 -10.02
C GLY A 31 34.46 0.87 -9.77
N GLY A 32 33.50 1.78 -9.96
CA GLY A 32 32.09 1.49 -9.68
C GLY A 32 31.29 2.68 -9.18
N ASP A 33 30.13 2.40 -8.59
CA ASP A 33 29.27 3.40 -7.98
C ASP A 33 28.54 2.86 -6.74
N VAL A 34 28.05 3.80 -5.93
CA VAL A 34 27.12 3.56 -4.83
C VAL A 34 25.93 4.50 -5.00
N TYR A 35 24.75 4.02 -4.67
CA TYR A 35 23.53 4.82 -4.73
C TYR A 35 22.63 4.54 -3.53
N LEU A 36 22.08 5.61 -2.97
CA LEU A 36 21.09 5.61 -1.91
C LEU A 36 19.80 6.20 -2.47
N GLY A 37 18.70 5.47 -2.37
CA GLY A 37 17.40 5.92 -2.84
C GLY A 37 16.29 5.74 -1.81
N ILE A 38 15.22 6.47 -2.06
CA ILE A 38 13.99 6.50 -1.27
C ILE A 38 12.81 6.37 -2.22
N GLU A 39 11.95 5.39 -1.95
CA GLU A 39 10.65 5.25 -2.59
C GLU A 39 9.57 5.67 -1.60
N ASN A 40 8.50 6.31 -2.09
CA ASN A 40 7.38 6.77 -1.27
C ASN A 40 7.86 7.63 -0.08
N GLY A 41 8.66 8.66 -0.34
CA GLY A 41 9.25 9.54 0.68
C GLY A 41 8.22 10.22 1.58
N LEU A 42 7.04 10.52 1.03
CA LEU A 42 5.88 11.08 1.75
C LEU A 42 5.13 10.04 2.60
N ASN A 43 5.47 8.75 2.50
CA ASN A 43 4.85 7.64 3.23
C ASN A 43 3.33 7.58 3.03
N VAL A 44 2.87 7.78 1.79
CA VAL A 44 1.47 7.59 1.42
C VAL A 44 1.16 6.10 1.43
N MET A 45 0.13 5.69 2.17
CA MET A 45 -0.25 4.29 2.26
C MET A 45 -1.77 4.16 2.30
N GLN A 46 -2.30 3.22 1.52
CA GLN A 46 -3.69 2.82 1.62
C GLN A 46 -3.88 2.02 2.91
N ALA A 47 -4.76 2.52 3.79
CA ALA A 47 -5.22 1.75 4.94
C ALA A 47 -6.18 0.65 4.46
N ASN A 48 -6.03 -0.56 5.02
CA ASN A 48 -6.90 -1.71 4.74
C ASN A 48 -7.09 -1.98 3.22
N PRO A 49 -6.04 -2.43 2.52
CA PRO A 49 -6.08 -2.64 1.07
C PRO A 49 -7.02 -3.77 0.62
N ILE A 50 -7.55 -4.54 1.57
CA ILE A 50 -8.53 -5.60 1.34
C ILE A 50 -9.77 -5.25 2.14
N ASP A 51 -10.87 -4.96 1.45
CA ASP A 51 -12.16 -4.71 2.07
C ASP A 51 -12.67 -6.01 2.72
N GLY A 52 -13.38 -5.89 3.85
CA GLY A 52 -14.00 -7.02 4.54
C GLY A 52 -13.02 -8.02 5.21
N ALA A 53 -11.71 -7.79 5.13
CA ALA A 53 -10.70 -8.64 5.75
C ALA A 53 -10.48 -8.35 7.24
N VAL A 54 -10.82 -7.14 7.70
CA VAL A 54 -10.63 -6.69 9.08
C VAL A 54 -11.92 -6.07 9.64
N ASN A 55 -12.05 -6.08 10.96
CA ASN A 55 -13.08 -5.34 11.66
C ASN A 55 -12.78 -3.82 11.61
N SER A 56 -13.75 -2.99 11.22
CA SER A 56 -13.54 -1.56 11.01
C SER A 56 -13.38 -0.75 12.30
N GLN A 57 -13.80 -1.29 13.46
CA GLN A 57 -13.69 -0.65 14.76
C GLN A 57 -12.44 -1.08 15.53
N THR A 58 -12.04 -2.35 15.42
CA THR A 58 -10.93 -2.92 16.19
C THR A 58 -9.66 -3.13 15.36
N GLY A 59 -9.75 -3.16 14.02
CA GLY A 59 -8.64 -3.48 13.13
C GLY A 59 -8.24 -4.96 13.12
N GLU A 60 -8.92 -5.81 13.88
CA GLU A 60 -8.63 -7.24 13.99
C GLU A 60 -9.00 -7.99 12.70
N ALA A 61 -8.17 -8.96 12.32
CA ALA A 61 -8.44 -9.80 11.16
C ALA A 61 -9.70 -10.66 11.38
N LEU A 62 -10.57 -10.69 10.37
CA LEU A 62 -11.78 -11.52 10.39
C LEU A 62 -11.46 -12.93 9.90
N LEU A 63 -12.04 -13.93 10.57
CA LEU A 63 -11.97 -15.31 10.10
C LEU A 63 -12.81 -15.48 8.82
N PRO A 64 -12.42 -16.39 7.89
CA PRO A 64 -13.22 -16.68 6.71
C PRO A 64 -14.64 -17.17 7.00
N SER A 65 -14.87 -17.73 8.20
CA SER A 65 -16.19 -18.14 8.68
C SER A 65 -17.08 -16.98 9.14
N SER A 66 -16.52 -15.77 9.29
CA SER A 66 -17.29 -14.57 9.63
C SER A 66 -18.29 -14.25 8.51
N ALA A 67 -19.56 -14.05 8.89
CA ALA A 67 -20.59 -13.60 7.94
C ALA A 67 -20.20 -12.28 7.25
N HIS A 68 -19.46 -11.44 7.96
CA HIS A 68 -18.94 -10.19 7.43
C HIS A 68 -17.90 -10.42 6.32
N PHE A 69 -16.90 -11.27 6.57
CA PHE A 69 -15.89 -11.63 5.57
C PHE A 69 -16.55 -12.22 4.32
N GLN A 70 -17.49 -13.15 4.49
CA GLN A 70 -18.15 -13.80 3.34
C GLN A 70 -18.98 -12.83 2.48
N THR A 71 -19.45 -11.72 3.05
CA THR A 71 -20.30 -10.75 2.35
C THR A 71 -19.51 -9.62 1.71
N TYR A 72 -18.43 -9.17 2.36
CA TYR A 72 -17.74 -7.91 2.00
C TYR A 72 -16.27 -8.09 1.60
N PHE A 73 -15.73 -9.31 1.57
CA PHE A 73 -14.35 -9.53 1.16
C PHE A 73 -14.13 -9.10 -0.30
N ASP A 74 -13.25 -8.12 -0.51
CA ASP A 74 -12.84 -7.67 -1.84
C ASP A 74 -11.37 -7.22 -1.81
N ALA A 75 -10.51 -7.95 -2.53
CA ALA A 75 -9.08 -7.68 -2.66
C ALA A 75 -8.72 -6.88 -3.93
N THR A 76 -9.71 -6.42 -4.69
CA THR A 76 -9.51 -5.72 -5.98
C THR A 76 -9.45 -4.19 -5.82
N ARG A 77 -9.82 -3.66 -4.65
CA ARG A 77 -9.95 -2.22 -4.39
C ARG A 77 -8.66 -1.58 -3.88
N ILE A 78 -7.56 -1.84 -4.58
CA ILE A 78 -6.27 -1.21 -4.31
C ILE A 78 -6.14 0.02 -5.19
N TRP A 79 -6.06 1.20 -4.58
CA TRP A 79 -5.97 2.50 -5.27
C TRP A 79 -4.67 3.26 -4.99
N GLY A 80 -3.90 2.84 -4.00
CA GLY A 80 -2.64 3.49 -3.62
C GLY A 80 -1.56 2.50 -3.20
N PRO A 81 -0.38 2.99 -2.77
CA PRO A 81 0.67 2.14 -2.25
C PRO A 81 0.20 1.36 -1.01
N ILE A 82 0.46 0.05 -0.99
CA ILE A 82 0.20 -0.80 0.18
C ILE A 82 1.42 -0.92 1.10
N PHE A 83 2.59 -0.57 0.58
CA PHE A 83 3.83 -0.45 1.33
C PHE A 83 4.12 1.03 1.61
N GLY A 84 4.60 1.29 2.83
CA GLY A 84 5.05 2.61 3.24
C GLY A 84 6.36 3.03 2.55
N ARG A 85 7.05 3.98 3.18
CA ARG A 85 8.35 4.48 2.71
C ARG A 85 9.40 3.37 2.73
N MET A 86 10.13 3.24 1.63
CA MET A 86 11.25 2.31 1.50
C MET A 86 12.55 3.09 1.25
N VAL A 87 13.63 2.66 1.89
CA VAL A 87 14.99 3.19 1.67
C VAL A 87 15.86 2.04 1.19
N TYR A 88 16.64 2.27 0.13
CA TYR A 88 17.49 1.25 -0.46
C TYR A 88 18.90 1.79 -0.74
N LEU A 89 19.88 0.93 -0.57
CA LEU A 89 21.29 1.18 -0.86
C LEU A 89 21.74 0.12 -1.86
N GLY A 90 22.45 0.53 -2.91
CA GLY A 90 23.04 -0.39 -3.87
C GLY A 90 24.40 0.08 -4.34
N THR A 91 25.13 -0.84 -4.97
CA THR A 91 26.43 -0.58 -5.56
C THR A 91 26.56 -1.35 -6.86
N ASN A 92 27.25 -0.77 -7.84
CA ASN A 92 27.72 -1.47 -9.02
C ASN A 92 29.25 -1.46 -9.00
N ILE A 93 29.87 -2.62 -9.13
CA ILE A 93 31.34 -2.76 -9.17
C ILE A 93 31.74 -3.10 -10.59
N VAL A 94 32.69 -2.35 -11.14
CA VAL A 94 33.30 -2.68 -12.44
C VAL A 94 34.60 -3.43 -12.12
N LEU A 95 34.62 -4.73 -12.47
CA LEU A 95 35.77 -5.62 -12.33
C LEU A 95 36.66 -5.61 -13.58
#